data_AF-A0A966VIU1-F1
#
_entry.id   AF-A0A966VIU1-F1
#
_cell.length_a   1.000
_cell.length_b   1.000
_cell.length_c   1.000
_cell.angle_alpha   90.00
_cell.angle_beta   90.00
_cell.angle_gamma   90.00
#
_symmetry.space_group_name_H-M   'P 1'
#
loop_
_entity.id
_entity.type
_entity.pdbx_description
1 polymer ?
#
loop_
_entity_poly.entity_id
_entity_poly.type
_entity_poly.pdbx_seq_one_letter_code
_entity_poly.pdbx_strand_id
1 'polypeptide(L)'
;MKKYIHFSFVLFTILTSLSSSAQTDRFQDFKKMKLNYILENTFLTEEEKKAFLPIFENYEDLYHNEVWIKERGLRKGITQAFDTINSNSASNYISRFHEFEMLGMNIKYERNQKMLSLIKPKTVLNILYQERRFDREMFNRIRNRQKKEN
;
A
#
# COMPACT_ATOMS: atom_id res chain seq x y z
N MET A 1 -33.40 -12.71 45.74
CA MET A 1 -32.53 -13.15 44.62
C MET A 1 -33.18 -12.79 43.30
N LYS A 2 -32.86 -11.63 42.69
CA LYS A 2 -33.32 -11.22 41.33
C LYS A 2 -32.67 -9.87 40.95
N LYS A 3 -31.35 -9.76 41.07
CA LYS A 3 -30.58 -8.54 40.72
C LYS A 3 -29.41 -8.78 39.76
N TYR A 4 -29.37 -9.94 39.10
CA TYR A 4 -28.29 -10.31 38.18
C TYR A 4 -28.73 -10.44 36.72
N ILE A 5 -30.01 -10.23 36.40
CA ILE A 5 -30.53 -10.44 35.03
C ILE A 5 -30.24 -9.24 34.11
N HIS A 6 -30.01 -8.03 34.67
CA HIS A 6 -29.76 -6.83 33.84
C HIS A 6 -28.28 -6.62 33.51
N PHE A 7 -27.35 -7.33 34.16
CA PHE A 7 -25.92 -7.21 33.87
C PHE A 7 -25.49 -8.09 32.68
N SER A 8 -26.29 -9.11 32.33
CA SER A 8 -26.00 -10.01 31.20
C SER A 8 -26.40 -9.43 29.85
N PHE A 9 -27.40 -8.53 29.81
CA PHE A 9 -27.91 -7.96 28.55
C PHE A 9 -27.05 -6.82 27.99
N VAL A 10 -26.22 -6.19 28.84
CA VAL A 10 -25.30 -5.10 28.43
C VAL A 10 -24.00 -5.65 27.83
N LEU A 11 -23.66 -6.93 28.09
CA LEU A 11 -22.43 -7.54 27.55
C LEU A 11 -22.62 -8.12 26.14
N PHE A 12 -23.86 -8.26 25.65
CA PHE A 12 -24.16 -8.87 24.35
C PHE A 12 -24.27 -7.86 23.19
N THR A 13 -24.28 -6.55 23.47
CA THR A 13 -24.49 -5.50 22.45
C THR A 13 -23.20 -4.86 21.92
N ILE A 14 -22.02 -5.28 22.37
CA ILE A 14 -20.72 -4.72 21.93
C ILE A 14 -20.12 -5.50 20.74
N LEU A 15 -20.70 -6.64 20.34
CA LEU A 15 -20.12 -7.53 19.31
C LEU A 15 -20.60 -7.30 17.87
N THR A 16 -21.43 -6.29 17.59
CA THR A 16 -22.05 -6.11 16.25
C THR A 16 -21.64 -4.86 15.47
N SER A 17 -20.61 -4.12 15.88
CA SER A 17 -20.15 -2.93 15.15
C SER A 17 -19.04 -3.15 14.12
N LEU A 18 -18.58 -4.40 13.88
CA LEU A 18 -17.74 -4.72 12.71
C LEU A 18 -18.57 -5.09 11.48
N SER A 19 -19.35 -4.13 10.99
CA SER A 19 -19.80 -4.10 9.60
C SER A 19 -19.08 -2.98 8.86
N SER A 20 -17.74 -3.01 8.91
CA SER A 20 -16.91 -2.24 7.99
C SER A 20 -17.04 -2.85 6.59
N SER A 21 -17.97 -2.29 5.81
CA SER A 21 -17.99 -2.25 4.35
C SER A 21 -17.10 -3.28 3.63
N ALA A 22 -17.72 -4.38 3.18
CA ALA A 22 -17.15 -5.36 2.27
C ALA A 22 -16.99 -4.80 0.83
N GLN A 23 -16.43 -3.60 0.69
CA GLN A 23 -15.71 -3.25 -0.52
C GLN A 23 -14.33 -3.87 -0.33
N THR A 24 -14.05 -4.96 -1.03
CA THR A 24 -12.69 -5.52 -1.05
C THR A 24 -11.72 -4.39 -1.39
N ASP A 25 -10.91 -4.00 -0.42
CA ASP A 25 -9.91 -2.96 -0.65
C ASP A 25 -8.88 -3.57 -1.61
N ARG A 26 -9.00 -3.22 -2.89
CA ARG A 26 -8.11 -3.69 -3.96
C ARG A 26 -6.64 -3.45 -3.60
N PHE A 27 -6.36 -2.43 -2.78
CA PHE A 27 -5.03 -2.20 -2.27
C PHE A 27 -4.59 -3.29 -1.29
N GLN A 28 -5.43 -3.72 -0.34
CA GLN A 28 -5.12 -4.85 0.55
C GLN A 28 -4.89 -6.15 -0.22
N ASP A 29 -5.73 -6.43 -1.23
CA ASP A 29 -5.54 -7.61 -2.09
C ASP A 29 -4.19 -7.55 -2.83
N PHE A 30 -3.86 -6.40 -3.42
CA PHE A 30 -2.58 -6.19 -4.10
C PHE A 30 -1.39 -6.30 -3.14
N LYS A 31 -1.49 -5.70 -1.96
CA LYS A 31 -0.48 -5.75 -0.89
C LYS A 31 -0.23 -7.19 -0.45
N LYS A 32 -1.29 -7.96 -0.22
CA LYS A 32 -1.22 -9.39 0.13
C LYS A 32 -0.58 -10.23 -0.97
N MET A 33 -0.97 -9.99 -2.24
CA MET A 33 -0.35 -10.67 -3.38
C MET A 33 1.15 -10.39 -3.47
N LYS A 34 1.55 -9.12 -3.30
CA LYS A 34 2.97 -8.72 -3.29
C LYS A 34 3.72 -9.40 -2.15
N LEU A 35 3.16 -9.37 -0.93
CA LEU A 35 3.76 -10.00 0.24
C LEU A 35 4.02 -11.49 0.01
N ASN A 36 3.00 -12.22 -0.43
CA ASN A 36 3.13 -13.65 -0.70
C ASN A 36 4.18 -13.92 -1.77
N TYR A 37 4.20 -13.16 -2.86
CA TYR A 37 5.20 -13.31 -3.91
C TYR A 37 6.63 -13.12 -3.38
N ILE A 38 6.86 -12.12 -2.53
CA ILE A 38 8.18 -11.90 -1.93
C ILE A 38 8.56 -13.08 -1.04
N LEU A 39 7.67 -13.52 -0.16
CA LEU A 39 7.92 -14.63 0.79
C LEU A 39 8.17 -15.96 0.08
N GLU A 40 7.46 -16.24 -1.02
CA GLU A 40 7.65 -17.45 -1.83
C GLU A 40 8.99 -17.46 -2.58
N ASN A 41 9.56 -16.29 -2.86
CA ASN A 41 10.76 -16.14 -3.69
C ASN A 41 11.98 -15.60 -2.93
N THR A 42 11.87 -15.42 -1.61
CA THR A 42 12.94 -14.91 -0.75
C THR A 42 13.09 -15.82 0.45
N PHE A 43 14.26 -16.43 0.60
CA PHE A 43 14.61 -17.09 1.85
C PHE A 43 14.84 -16.05 2.94
N LEU A 44 14.06 -16.13 4.01
CA LEU A 44 14.17 -15.31 5.23
C LEU A 44 14.33 -16.26 6.42
N THR A 45 15.25 -15.96 7.33
CA THR A 45 15.22 -16.65 8.64
C THR A 45 13.96 -16.23 9.41
N GLU A 46 13.59 -16.97 10.45
CA GLU A 46 12.44 -16.60 11.27
C GLU A 46 12.58 -15.20 11.90
N GLU A 47 13.80 -14.82 12.30
CA GLU A 47 14.11 -13.49 12.82
C GLU A 47 13.95 -12.41 11.73
N GLU A 48 14.51 -12.64 10.55
CA GLU A 48 14.40 -11.71 9.42
C GLU A 48 12.95 -11.55 8.95
N LYS A 49 12.18 -12.65 8.93
CA LYS A 49 10.76 -12.64 8.59
C LYS A 49 9.94 -11.86 9.62
N LYS A 50 10.19 -12.08 10.91
CA LYS A 50 9.55 -11.34 11.99
C LYS A 50 9.83 -9.83 11.93
N ALA A 51 11.04 -9.45 11.49
CA ALA A 51 11.39 -8.06 11.24
C ALA A 51 10.74 -7.50 9.97
N PHE A 52 10.74 -8.28 8.88
CA PHE A 52 10.27 -7.85 7.56
C PHE A 52 8.77 -7.55 7.53
N LEU A 53 7.93 -8.46 8.07
CA LEU A 53 6.46 -8.35 7.99
C LEU A 53 5.91 -6.99 8.43
N PRO A 54 6.22 -6.47 9.64
CA PRO A 54 5.70 -5.18 10.07
C PRO A 54 6.29 -4.01 9.28
N ILE A 55 7.53 -4.10 8.78
CA ILE A 55 8.12 -3.06 7.93
C ILE A 55 7.38 -2.98 6.59
N PHE A 56 7.16 -4.13 5.96
CA PHE A 56 6.42 -4.21 4.70
C PHE A 56 5.03 -3.62 4.84
N GLU A 57 4.28 -4.07 5.85
CA GLU A 57 2.90 -3.65 6.08
C GLU A 57 2.79 -2.13 6.29
N ASN A 58 3.58 -1.59 7.22
CA ASN A 58 3.53 -0.18 7.56
C ASN A 58 3.93 0.73 6.40
N TYR A 59 4.98 0.36 5.65
CA TYR A 59 5.48 1.21 4.57
C TYR A 59 4.65 1.10 3.29
N GLU A 60 4.03 -0.04 3.01
CA GLU A 60 3.05 -0.15 1.91
C GLU A 60 1.81 0.71 2.20
N ASP A 61 1.29 0.65 3.43
CA ASP A 61 0.15 1.48 3.84
C ASP A 61 0.50 2.97 3.83
N LEU A 62 1.67 3.33 4.35
CA LEU A 62 2.17 4.72 4.33
C LEU A 62 2.29 5.24 2.90
N TYR A 63 2.95 4.49 2.01
CA TYR A 63 3.09 4.89 0.61
C TYR A 63 1.74 5.01 -0.08
N HIS A 64 0.81 4.08 0.18
CA HIS A 64 -0.52 4.12 -0.41
C HIS A 64 -1.29 5.38 -0.02
N ASN A 65 -1.36 5.64 1.28
CA ASN A 65 -2.17 6.72 1.85
C ASN A 65 -1.57 8.09 1.55
N GLU A 66 -0.25 8.24 1.68
CA GLU A 66 0.42 9.53 1.59
C GLU A 66 0.84 9.91 0.17
N VAL A 67 1.06 8.93 -0.70
CA VAL A 67 1.54 9.19 -2.07
C VAL A 67 0.50 8.75 -3.08
N TRP A 68 0.20 7.45 -3.16
CA TRP A 68 -0.56 6.91 -4.29
C TRP A 68 -1.98 7.48 -4.39
N ILE A 69 -2.75 7.53 -3.28
CA ILE A 69 -4.13 8.06 -3.30
C ILE A 69 -4.12 9.54 -3.71
N LYS A 70 -3.23 10.32 -3.09
CA LYS A 70 -3.17 11.78 -3.26
C LYS A 70 -2.68 12.17 -4.65
N GLU A 71 -1.61 11.53 -5.13
CA GLU A 71 -1.08 11.72 -6.48
C GLU A 71 -2.10 11.30 -7.54
N ARG A 72 -2.79 10.17 -7.35
CA ARG A 72 -3.86 9.72 -8.26
C ARG A 72 -5.02 10.71 -8.31
N GLY A 73 -5.43 11.24 -7.17
CA GLY A 73 -6.44 12.29 -7.08
C GLY A 73 -6.02 13.55 -7.84
N LEU A 74 -4.78 13.98 -7.65
CA LEU A 74 -4.19 15.14 -8.33
C LEU A 74 -4.17 14.93 -9.86
N ARG A 75 -3.68 13.79 -10.34
CA ARG A 75 -3.66 13.45 -11.78
C ARG A 75 -5.07 13.45 -12.37
N LYS A 76 -6.05 12.84 -11.69
CA LYS A 76 -7.45 12.78 -12.15
C LYS A 76 -8.03 14.18 -12.31
N GLY A 77 -7.76 15.08 -11.37
CA GLY A 77 -8.19 16.48 -11.44
C GLY A 77 -7.66 17.19 -12.69
N ILE A 78 -6.38 16.98 -13.02
CA ILE A 78 -5.79 17.57 -14.24
C ILE A 78 -6.34 16.98 -15.51
N THR A 79 -6.49 15.66 -15.61
CA THR A 79 -7.05 15.04 -16.82
C THR A 79 -8.43 15.60 -17.17
N GLN A 80 -9.20 16.06 -16.17
CA GLN A 80 -10.52 16.65 -16.36
C GLN A 80 -10.50 18.15 -16.70
N ALA A 81 -9.43 18.86 -16.38
CA ALA A 81 -9.35 20.33 -16.46
C ALA A 81 -8.21 20.83 -17.36
N PHE A 82 -7.53 19.95 -18.10
CA PHE A 82 -6.29 20.28 -18.81
C PHE A 82 -6.43 21.46 -19.78
N ASP A 83 -7.51 21.48 -20.57
CA ASP A 83 -7.73 22.54 -21.56
C ASP A 83 -8.20 23.87 -20.96
N THR A 84 -8.66 23.87 -19.69
CA THR A 84 -9.28 25.02 -19.03
C THR A 84 -8.48 25.53 -17.82
N ILE A 85 -7.34 24.91 -17.52
CA ILE A 85 -6.51 25.26 -16.37
C ILE A 85 -5.82 26.62 -16.57
N ASN A 86 -5.83 27.46 -15.53
CA ASN A 86 -5.07 28.71 -15.53
C ASN A 86 -3.61 28.49 -15.12
N SER A 87 -2.74 29.47 -15.39
CA SER A 87 -1.30 29.38 -15.12
C SER A 87 -0.96 29.09 -13.64
N ASN A 88 -1.69 29.67 -12.70
CA ASN A 88 -1.44 29.46 -11.26
C ASN A 88 -1.78 28.03 -10.83
N SER A 89 -2.94 27.51 -11.28
CA SER A 89 -3.34 26.13 -11.04
C SER A 89 -2.39 25.13 -11.70
N ALA A 90 -1.89 25.43 -12.91
CA ALA A 90 -0.90 24.60 -13.58
C ALA A 90 0.43 24.56 -12.82
N SER A 91 0.93 25.72 -12.37
CA SER A 91 2.14 25.79 -11.53
C SER A 91 1.98 25.01 -10.24
N ASN A 92 0.83 25.16 -9.55
CA ASN A 92 0.55 24.43 -8.32
C ASN A 92 0.50 22.91 -8.55
N TYR A 93 -0.08 22.46 -9.66
CA TYR A 93 -0.06 21.04 -10.01
C TYR A 93 1.37 20.50 -10.17
N ILE A 94 2.22 21.21 -10.92
CA ILE A 94 3.61 20.79 -11.16
C ILE A 94 4.36 20.67 -9.84
N SER A 95 4.25 21.69 -8.97
CA SER A 95 4.91 21.67 -7.65
C SER A 95 4.42 20.52 -6.78
N ARG A 96 3.10 20.36 -6.64
CA ARG A 96 2.52 19.30 -5.80
C ARG A 96 2.82 17.90 -6.32
N PHE A 97 2.86 17.74 -7.65
CA PHE A 97 3.25 16.49 -8.27
C PHE A 97 4.70 16.14 -7.90
N HIS A 98 5.61 17.09 -8.01
CA HIS A 98 7.00 16.91 -7.61
C HIS A 98 7.18 16.60 -6.12
N GLU A 99 6.41 17.27 -5.25
CA GLU A 99 6.38 16.97 -3.80
C GLU A 99 6.01 15.51 -3.52
N PHE A 100 5.01 14.96 -4.22
CA PHE A 100 4.63 13.55 -4.08
C PHE A 100 5.71 12.60 -4.58
N GLU A 101 6.42 12.93 -5.68
CA GLU A 101 7.56 12.13 -6.16
C GLU A 101 8.68 12.08 -5.12
N MET A 102 9.05 13.23 -4.55
CA MET A 102 10.07 13.31 -3.50
C MET A 102 9.64 12.52 -2.25
N LEU A 103 8.40 12.69 -1.81
CA LEU A 103 7.85 11.97 -0.66
C LEU A 103 7.88 10.45 -0.88
N GLY A 104 7.47 9.99 -2.07
CA GLY A 104 7.51 8.58 -2.43
C GLY A 104 8.92 7.99 -2.46
N MET A 105 9.92 8.76 -2.93
CA MET A 105 11.32 8.35 -2.86
C MET A 105 11.84 8.29 -1.42
N ASN A 106 11.48 9.27 -0.59
CA ASN A 106 11.91 9.30 0.82
C ASN A 106 11.33 8.12 1.62
N ILE A 107 10.03 7.82 1.47
CA ILE A 107 9.38 6.67 2.12
C ILE A 107 10.08 5.37 1.73
N LYS A 108 10.40 5.18 0.45
CA LYS A 108 11.14 4.00 -0.03
C LYS A 108 12.55 3.92 0.54
N TYR A 109 13.25 5.06 0.62
CA TYR A 109 14.57 5.13 1.22
C TYR A 109 14.54 4.73 2.70
N GLU A 110 13.67 5.34 3.49
CA GLU A 110 13.53 5.04 4.92
C GLU A 110 13.17 3.58 5.19
N ARG A 111 12.23 3.02 4.42
CA ARG A 111 11.89 1.59 4.46
C ARG A 111 13.14 0.72 4.27
N ASN A 112 13.92 1.03 3.24
CA ASN A 112 15.10 0.24 2.90
C ASN A 112 16.18 0.36 3.98
N GLN A 113 16.40 1.55 4.54
CA GLN A 113 17.30 1.73 5.69
C GLN A 113 16.82 0.96 6.92
N LYS A 114 15.52 0.96 7.18
CA LYS A 114 14.92 0.20 8.28
C LYS A 114 15.14 -1.30 8.10
N MET A 115 14.95 -1.83 6.89
CA MET A 115 15.26 -3.23 6.59
C MET A 115 16.76 -3.51 6.77
N LEU A 116 17.65 -2.66 6.26
CA LEU A 116 19.11 -2.85 6.38
C LEU A 116 19.61 -2.86 7.83
N SER A 117 18.91 -2.18 8.75
CA SER A 117 19.25 -2.21 10.18
C SER A 117 18.89 -3.53 10.90
N LEU A 118 18.06 -4.40 10.29
CA LEU A 118 17.47 -5.58 10.94
C LEU A 118 17.63 -6.88 10.14
N ILE A 119 17.86 -6.77 8.83
CA ILE A 119 17.87 -7.88 7.87
C ILE A 119 19.19 -7.81 7.10
N LYS A 120 19.79 -8.97 6.78
CA LYS A 120 21.07 -9.01 6.07
C LYS A 120 20.99 -8.26 4.73
N PRO A 121 22.00 -7.48 4.33
CA PRO A 121 21.96 -6.69 3.10
C PRO A 121 21.65 -7.49 1.83
N LYS A 122 22.19 -8.72 1.72
CA LYS A 122 21.88 -9.62 0.59
C LYS A 122 20.41 -10.03 0.55
N THR A 123 19.81 -10.27 1.71
CA THR A 123 18.39 -10.60 1.85
C THR A 123 17.53 -9.39 1.49
N VAL A 124 17.88 -8.18 1.97
CA VAL A 124 17.19 -6.93 1.59
C VAL A 124 17.26 -6.71 0.08
N LEU A 125 18.44 -6.88 -0.53
CA LEU A 125 18.59 -6.76 -1.99
C LEU A 125 17.67 -7.76 -2.74
N ASN A 126 17.54 -8.99 -2.24
CA ASN A 126 16.65 -9.98 -2.84
C ASN A 126 15.17 -9.58 -2.69
N ILE A 127 14.74 -9.08 -1.53
CA ILE A 127 13.38 -8.54 -1.34
C ILE A 127 13.08 -7.46 -2.39
N LEU A 128 13.97 -6.48 -2.56
CA LEU A 128 13.80 -5.39 -3.53
C LEU A 128 13.77 -5.90 -4.98
N TYR A 129 14.59 -6.90 -5.29
CA TYR A 129 14.59 -7.55 -6.59
C TYR A 129 13.26 -8.27 -6.85
N GLN A 130 12.72 -9.00 -5.86
CA GLN A 130 11.45 -9.70 -5.97
C GLN A 130 10.25 -8.74 -6.06
N GLU A 131 10.25 -7.63 -5.33
CA GLU A 131 9.26 -6.54 -5.48
C GLU A 131 9.22 -6.04 -6.93
N ARG A 132 10.37 -5.74 -7.52
CA ARG A 132 10.46 -5.26 -8.91
C ARG A 132 9.96 -6.30 -9.91
N ARG A 133 10.20 -7.59 -9.66
CA ARG A 133 9.68 -8.66 -10.50
C ARG A 133 8.16 -8.76 -10.41
N PHE A 134 7.61 -8.70 -9.21
CA PHE A 134 6.17 -8.69 -8.98
C PHE A 134 5.50 -7.55 -9.76
N ASP A 135 6.01 -6.33 -9.63
CA ASP A 135 5.46 -5.15 -10.32
C ASP A 135 5.46 -5.33 -11.86
N ARG A 136 6.55 -5.88 -12.40
CA ARG A 136 6.67 -6.17 -13.84
C ARG A 136 5.67 -7.24 -14.29
N GLU A 137 5.48 -8.28 -13.49
CA GLU A 137 4.49 -9.32 -13.78
C GLU A 137 3.06 -8.78 -13.76
N MET A 138 2.71 -7.96 -12.75
CA MET A 138 1.39 -7.34 -12.67
C MET A 138 1.12 -6.41 -13.84
N PHE A 139 2.09 -5.59 -14.23
CA PHE A 139 1.99 -4.74 -15.41
C PHE A 139 1.74 -5.55 -16.69
N ASN A 140 2.49 -6.64 -16.88
CA ASN A 140 2.31 -7.54 -18.03
C ASN A 140 0.92 -8.19 -18.04
N ARG A 141 0.39 -8.61 -16.88
CA ARG A 141 -0.96 -9.17 -16.76
C ARG A 141 -2.02 -8.17 -17.19
N ILE A 142 -1.90 -6.90 -16.77
CA ILE A 142 -2.82 -5.83 -17.15
C ILE A 142 -2.78 -5.59 -18.67
N ARG A 143 -1.58 -5.42 -19.23
CA ARG A 143 -1.39 -5.20 -20.67
C ARG A 143 -1.94 -6.35 -21.53
N ASN A 144 -1.74 -7.59 -21.10
CA ASN A 144 -2.18 -8.76 -21.87
C ASN A 144 -3.69 -9.00 -21.77
N ARG A 145 -4.37 -8.55 -20.70
CA ARG A 145 -5.84 -8.57 -20.61
C ARG A 145 -6.45 -7.61 -21.64
N GLN A 146 -5.94 -6.39 -21.73
CA GLN A 146 -6.41 -5.39 -22.70
C GLN A 146 -6.28 -5.85 -24.16
N LYS A 147 -5.23 -6.62 -24.49
CA LYS A 147 -5.04 -7.20 -25.83
C LYS A 147 -6.02 -8.32 -26.20
N LYS A 148 -6.64 -8.96 -25.21
CA LYS A 148 -7.63 -10.04 -25.46
C LYS A 148 -9.06 -9.49 -25.58
N GLU A 149 -9.30 -8.28 -25.10
CA GLU A 149 -10.61 -7.61 -25.10
C GLU A 149 -10.80 -6.70 -26.34
N ASN A 150 -9.72 -6.39 -27.07
CA ASN A 150 -9.72 -5.71 -28.37
C ASN A 150 -9.49 -6.71 -29.51
#